data_AF-A0A1I5G9E4-F1
#
_entry.id   AF-A0A1I5G9E4-F1
#
_cell.length_a   1.000
_cell.length_b   1.000
_cell.length_c   1.000
_cell.angle_alpha   90.00
_cell.angle_beta   90.00
_cell.angle_gamma   90.00
#
_symmetry.space_group_name_H-M   'P 1'
#
loop_
_entity.id
_entity.type
_entity.pdbx_description
1 polymer ?
#
loop_
_entity_poly.entity_id
_entity_poly.type
_entity_poly.pdbx_seq_one_letter_code
_entity_poly.pdbx_strand_id
1 'polypeptide(L)'
;MNYPSLAFTDAVREMQEKFGSRKSYACLENSSYVDGLTENEMVFISDRDSFYMATIGGNGYPYIQHRETELKKLKERPVADE
;
A
#
# COMPACT_ATOMS: atom_id res chain seq x y z
N MET A 1 16.64 -7.46 3.66
CA MET A 1 16.40 -6.67 4.89
C MET A 1 14.90 -6.63 5.09
N ASN A 2 14.35 -7.11 6.22
CA ASN A 2 12.89 -7.23 6.40
C ASN A 2 12.39 -6.10 7.32
N TYR A 3 11.32 -5.39 6.95
CA TYR A 3 10.77 -4.26 7.72
C TYR A 3 10.59 -4.55 9.23
N PRO A 4 10.06 -5.71 9.67
CA PRO A 4 9.93 -6.04 11.07
C PRO A 4 11.25 -6.04 11.84
N SER A 5 12.35 -6.44 11.21
CA SER A 5 13.68 -6.42 11.86
C SER A 5 14.17 -5.01 12.20
N LEU A 6 13.64 -3.98 11.52
CA LEU A 6 13.94 -2.57 11.80
C LEU A 6 12.91 -1.95 12.76
N ALA A 7 11.63 -2.30 12.62
CA ALA A 7 10.53 -1.68 13.35
C ALA A 7 10.33 -2.24 14.77
N PHE A 8 10.74 -3.49 15.03
CA PHE A 8 10.55 -4.16 16.33
C PHE A 8 11.88 -4.25 17.09
N THR A 9 12.33 -3.13 17.64
CA THR A 9 13.44 -3.10 18.60
C THR A 9 12.95 -3.49 19.99
N ASP A 10 13.86 -3.81 20.91
CA ASP A 10 13.51 -4.17 22.29
C ASP A 10 12.71 -3.07 22.99
N ALA A 11 13.10 -1.80 22.79
CA ALA A 11 12.38 -0.65 23.33
C ALA A 11 10.93 -0.56 22.80
N VAL A 12 10.70 -0.89 21.53
CA VAL A 12 9.35 -0.91 20.94
C VAL A 12 8.52 -2.05 21.53
N ARG A 13 9.10 -3.24 21.72
CA ARG A 13 8.41 -4.38 22.35
C ARG A 13 7.99 -4.07 23.79
N GLU A 14 8.88 -3.48 24.58
CA GLU A 14 8.57 -3.07 25.97
C GLU A 14 7.41 -2.07 26.02
N MET A 15 7.38 -1.10 25.11
CA MET A 15 6.27 -0.15 25.00
C MET A 15 4.98 -0.84 24.56
N GLN A 16 5.04 -1.77 23.61
CA GLN A 16 3.86 -2.53 23.18
C GLN A 16 3.27 -3.38 24.31
N GLU A 17 4.10 -3.97 25.17
CA GLU A 17 3.63 -4.69 26.37
C GLU A 17 2.98 -3.74 27.37
N LYS A 18 3.63 -2.60 27.64
CA LYS A 18 3.12 -1.58 28.57
C LYS A 18 1.76 -1.03 28.17
N PHE A 19 1.52 -0.85 26.87
CA PHE A 19 0.25 -0.35 26.33
C PHE A 19 -0.69 -1.46 25.85
N GLY A 20 -0.36 -2.74 26.09
CA GLY A 20 -1.21 -3.89 25.76
C GLY A 20 -1.39 -4.18 24.26
N SER A 21 -0.61 -3.55 23.38
CA SER A 21 -0.71 -3.74 21.94
C SER A 21 0.17 -4.87 21.40
N ARG A 22 1.03 -5.46 22.24
CA ARG A 22 1.98 -6.51 21.84
C ARG A 22 1.34 -7.66 21.09
N LYS A 23 0.23 -8.19 21.62
CA LYS A 23 -0.48 -9.33 21.01
C LYS A 23 -0.94 -9.04 19.58
N SER A 24 -1.41 -7.82 19.33
CA SER A 24 -1.87 -7.39 18.00
C SER A 24 -0.71 -7.25 17.01
N TYR A 25 0.45 -6.78 17.48
CA TYR A 25 1.61 -6.59 16.63
C TYR A 25 2.49 -7.84 16.45
N ALA A 26 2.31 -8.87 17.28
CA ALA A 26 3.07 -10.12 17.17
C ALA A 26 2.89 -10.82 15.81
N CYS A 27 1.70 -10.72 15.20
CA CYS A 27 1.46 -11.25 13.85
C CYS A 27 2.30 -10.51 12.79
N LEU A 28 2.34 -9.17 12.88
CA LEU A 28 3.12 -8.34 11.97
C LEU A 28 4.63 -8.56 12.14
N GLU A 29 5.10 -8.72 13.38
CA GLU A 29 6.51 -8.98 13.64
C GLU A 29 6.98 -10.33 13.08
N ASN A 30 6.13 -11.35 13.18
CA ASN A 30 6.39 -12.69 12.67
C ASN A 30 6.09 -12.83 11.16
N SER A 31 5.68 -11.76 10.49
CA SER A 31 5.43 -11.82 9.04
C SER A 31 6.73 -12.05 8.27
N SER A 32 6.74 -13.09 7.45
CA SER A 32 7.85 -13.36 6.55
C SER A 32 7.72 -12.49 5.31
N TYR A 33 8.79 -11.78 4.97
CA TYR A 33 8.90 -11.16 3.66
C TYR A 33 9.01 -12.25 2.59
N VAL A 34 8.18 -12.15 1.57
CA VAL A 34 8.26 -12.96 0.35
C VAL A 34 8.74 -12.04 -0.76
N ASP A 35 9.70 -12.50 -1.56
CA ASP A 35 10.14 -11.75 -2.73
C ASP A 35 9.06 -11.84 -3.83
N GLY A 36 8.65 -10.68 -4.36
CA GLY A 36 7.54 -10.58 -5.31
C GLY A 36 6.15 -10.39 -4.65
N LEU A 37 5.10 -10.53 -5.46
CA LEU A 37 3.70 -10.37 -5.04
C LEU A 37 3.10 -11.72 -4.65
N THR A 38 2.41 -11.75 -3.53
CA THR A 38 1.55 -12.85 -3.09
C THR A 38 0.26 -12.92 -3.91
N GLU A 39 -0.44 -14.05 -3.87
CA GLU A 39 -1.75 -14.22 -4.54
C GLU A 39 -2.76 -13.14 -4.11
N ASN A 40 -2.81 -12.83 -2.82
CA ASN A 40 -3.70 -11.80 -2.28
C ASN A 40 -3.39 -10.41 -2.87
N GLU A 41 -2.11 -10.07 -3.01
CA GLU A 41 -1.68 -8.79 -3.59
C GLU A 41 -1.96 -8.73 -5.09
N MET A 42 -1.72 -9.84 -5.81
CA MET A 42 -2.03 -9.91 -7.25
C MET A 42 -3.52 -9.75 -7.52
N VAL A 43 -4.38 -10.44 -6.77
CA VAL A 43 -5.84 -10.28 -6.86
C VAL A 43 -6.22 -8.84 -6.52
N PHE A 44 -5.71 -8.31 -5.40
CA PHE A 44 -5.99 -6.94 -5.01
C PHE A 44 -5.59 -5.93 -6.10
N ILE A 45 -4.41 -6.04 -6.71
CA ILE A 45 -3.95 -5.11 -7.75
C ILE A 45 -4.78 -5.26 -9.02
N SER A 46 -5.11 -6.50 -9.41
CA SER A 46 -5.88 -6.80 -10.63
C SER A 46 -7.29 -6.20 -10.60
N ASP A 47 -7.88 -6.07 -9.42
CA ASP A 47 -9.21 -5.50 -9.23
C ASP A 47 -9.21 -3.94 -9.13
N ARG A 48 -8.07 -3.26 -9.34
CA ARG A 48 -7.98 -1.78 -9.23
C ARG A 48 -8.13 -1.12 -10.61
N ASP A 49 -9.06 -0.17 -10.65
CA ASP A 49 -9.29 0.70 -11.81
C ASP A 49 -8.66 2.09 -11.64
N SER A 50 -7.91 2.33 -10.56
CA SER A 50 -7.18 3.58 -10.36
C SER A 50 -5.97 3.40 -9.43
N PHE A 51 -5.00 4.30 -9.55
CA PHE A 51 -3.79 4.32 -8.72
C PHE A 51 -3.27 5.75 -8.51
N TYR A 52 -2.46 5.93 -7.48
CA TYR A 52 -1.71 7.17 -7.24
C TYR A 52 -0.27 6.98 -7.73
N MET A 53 0.26 7.98 -8.44
CA MET A 53 1.64 7.99 -8.93
C MET A 53 2.38 9.19 -8.32
N ALA A 54 3.46 8.91 -7.60
CA ALA A 54 4.36 9.94 -7.08
C ALA A 54 5.57 10.10 -8.03
N THR A 55 5.88 11.33 -8.41
CA THR A 55 7.04 11.68 -9.26
C THR A 55 7.80 12.85 -8.67
N ILE A 56 9.07 13.00 -9.05
CA ILE A 56 9.86 14.21 -8.75
C ILE A 56 9.90 15.03 -10.04
N GLY A 57 9.41 16.27 -9.97
CA GLY A 57 9.44 17.20 -11.12
C GLY A 57 10.87 17.65 -11.45
N GLY A 58 11.06 18.26 -12.63
CA GLY A 58 12.37 18.80 -13.03
C GLY A 58 12.92 19.90 -12.10
N ASN A 59 12.06 20.50 -11.28
CA ASN A 59 12.43 21.46 -10.24
C ASN A 59 12.73 20.82 -8.87
N GLY A 60 12.72 19.49 -8.77
CA GLY A 60 13.01 18.74 -7.56
C GLY A 60 11.85 18.63 -6.56
N TYR A 61 10.68 19.22 -6.85
CA TYR A 61 9.52 19.12 -5.97
C TYR A 61 8.74 17.83 -6.21
N PRO A 62 8.26 17.15 -5.15
CA PRO A 62 7.44 15.96 -5.27
C PRO A 62 6.05 16.32 -5.77
N TYR A 63 5.50 15.47 -6.61
CA TYR A 63 4.15 15.59 -7.16
C TYR A 63 3.43 14.25 -7.07
N ILE A 64 2.16 14.26 -6.67
CA ILE A 64 1.30 13.07 -6.60
C ILE A 64 0.12 13.28 -7.53
N GLN A 65 -0.11 12.31 -8.41
CA GLN A 65 -1.23 12.31 -9.35
C GLN A 65 -2.11 11.08 -9.16
N HIS A 66 -3.42 11.27 -9.06
CA HIS A 66 -4.39 10.19 -9.19
C HIS A 66 -4.63 9.89 -10.68
N ARG A 67 -4.58 8.62 -11.05
CA ARG A 67 -4.83 8.14 -12.42
C ARG A 67 -5.88 7.05 -12.40
N GLU A 68 -6.85 7.16 -13.29
CA GLU A 68 -7.88 6.14 -13.53
C GLU A 68 -7.57 5.39 -14.83
N THR A 69 -7.98 4.13 -14.90
CA THR A 69 -7.87 3.32 -16.11
C THR A 69 -8.93 3.74 -17.13
N GLU A 70 -8.62 3.59 -18.42
CA GLU A 70 -9.53 3.96 -19.52
C GLU A 70 -10.87 3.20 -19.47
N LEU A 71 -10.88 2.00 -18.86
CA LEU A 71 -12.11 1.20 -18.69
C LEU A 71 -13.15 1.88 -17.80
N LYS A 72 -12.73 2.61 -16.76
CA LYS A 72 -13.66 3.37 -15.90
C LYS A 72 -14.14 4.63 -16.61
N LYS A 73 -13.25 5.34 -17.30
CA LYS A 73 -13.62 6.51 -18.12
C LYS A 73 -14.68 6.18 -19.16
N LEU A 74 -14.63 5.00 -19.78
CA LEU A 74 -15.61 4.56 -20.78
C LEU A 74 -16.99 4.23 -20.17
N LYS A 75 -17.06 3.69 -18.95
CA LYS A 75 -18.32 3.39 -18.25
C LYS A 75 -19.07 4.65 -17.81
N GLU A 76 -18.34 5.74 -17.57
CA GLU A 76 -18.90 7.01 -17.09
C GLU A 76 -19.16 8.02 -18.22
N ARG A 77 -18.89 7.66 -19.48
CA ARG A 77 -19.27 8.51 -20.63
C ARG A 77 -20.79 8.56 -20.73
N PRO A 78 -21.41 9.75 -20.73
CA PRO A 78 -22.82 9.84 -21.05
C PRO A 78 -23.04 9.30 -22.46
N VAL A 79 -24.04 8.42 -22.62
CA VAL A 79 -24.55 8.06 -23.94
C VAL A 79 -25.05 9.37 -24.54
N ALA A 80 -24.47 9.79 -25.67
CA ALA A 80 -24.95 10.97 -26.37
C ALA A 80 -26.39 10.67 -26.82
N ASP A 81 -27.34 11.53 -26.44
CA ASP A 81 -28.67 11.51 -27.04
C ASP A 81 -28.51 11.74 -28.55
N GLU A 82 -29.01 10.79 -29.36
CA GLU A 82 -29.13 10.90 -30.83
C GLU A 82 -30.24 11.89 -31.22
#